data_AF-A0A955LQK2-F1
#
_entry.id   AF-A0A955LQK2-F1
#
_cell.length_a   1.000
_cell.length_b   1.000
_cell.length_c   1.000
_cell.angle_alpha   90.00
_cell.angle_beta   90.00
_cell.angle_gamma   90.00
#
_symmetry.space_group_name_H-M   'P 1'
#
loop_
_entity.id
_entity.type
_entity.pdbx_description
1 polymer ?
#
loop_
_entity_poly.entity_id
_entity_poly.type
_entity_poly.pdbx_seq_one_letter_code
_entity_poly.pdbx_strand_id
1 'polypeptide(L)'
;MADNTANALRRIFNAVETIFDGGGLKQEQRFTRSALTTSGALTLGAVYALCQNIAQDLEAQPRLTMVAAPEGTDRFGAARRWELFFHLPRQRATLECAWMIFEDDQQEARIDCVVRPFPPADSPLRKLVEQGKLLRRQLQGMWREELRKHPALPKHFYNSDAALNKFVQQGLDPAKEEFSLTAKYDNRAALWVLQTRDKTYQVPFELQM
;
A
#
# COMPACT_ATOMS: atom_id res chain seq x y z
N MET A 1 35.17 25.03 11.95
CA MET A 1 34.90 25.78 10.71
C MET A 1 34.72 24.90 9.48
N ALA A 2 35.50 23.81 9.29
CA ALA A 2 35.40 22.94 8.12
C ALA A 2 34.01 22.28 7.89
N ASP A 3 33.31 21.88 8.96
CA ASP A 3 31.97 21.28 8.86
C ASP A 3 30.91 22.21 8.26
N ASN A 4 31.04 23.52 8.46
CA ASN A 4 30.06 24.48 7.99
C ASN A 4 30.16 24.68 6.47
N THR A 5 31.39 24.69 5.95
CA THR A 5 31.66 24.75 4.49
C THR A 5 31.23 23.46 3.79
N ALA A 6 31.53 22.29 4.38
CA ALA A 6 31.11 21.01 3.83
C ALA A 6 29.58 20.87 3.76
N ASN A 7 28.86 21.26 4.83
CA ASN A 7 27.40 21.25 4.84
C ASN A 7 26.81 22.28 3.87
N ALA A 8 27.44 23.45 3.69
CA ALA A 8 27.02 24.43 2.68
C ALA A 8 27.13 23.87 1.24
N LEU A 9 28.23 23.21 0.89
CA LEU A 9 28.39 22.56 -0.41
C LEU A 9 27.37 21.44 -0.63
N ARG A 10 27.09 20.63 0.39
CA ARG A 10 26.06 19.58 0.32
C ARG A 10 24.66 20.16 0.15
N ARG A 11 24.34 21.31 0.77
CA ARG A 11 23.07 22.01 0.55
C ARG A 11 22.94 22.49 -0.89
N ILE A 12 23.99 23.09 -1.46
CA ILE A 12 24.02 23.50 -2.87
C ILE A 12 23.81 22.27 -3.77
N PHE A 13 24.56 21.20 -3.52
CA PHE A 13 24.42 19.95 -4.27
C PHE A 13 23.00 19.38 -4.18
N ASN A 14 22.43 19.30 -2.99
CA ASN A 14 21.04 18.85 -2.78
C ASN A 14 20.04 19.74 -3.49
N ALA A 15 20.25 21.06 -3.53
CA ALA A 15 19.38 21.99 -4.26
C ALA A 15 19.44 21.74 -5.77
N VAL A 16 20.63 21.53 -6.33
CA VAL A 16 20.80 21.14 -7.74
C VAL A 16 20.10 19.81 -8.01
N GLU A 17 20.33 18.78 -7.20
CA GLU A 17 19.63 17.50 -7.36
C GLU A 17 18.11 17.64 -7.26
N THR A 18 17.61 18.56 -6.43
CA THR A 18 16.17 18.82 -6.31
C THR A 18 15.55 19.35 -7.59
N ILE A 19 16.30 20.17 -8.35
CA ILE A 19 15.85 20.72 -9.63
C ILE A 19 15.71 19.60 -10.67
N PHE A 20 16.66 18.67 -10.70
CA PHE A 20 16.66 17.55 -11.65
C PHE A 20 15.78 16.37 -11.22
N ASP A 21 15.36 16.33 -9.97
CA ASP A 21 14.56 15.25 -9.41
C ASP A 21 13.06 15.56 -9.52
N GLY A 22 12.57 15.59 -10.76
CA GLY A 22 11.20 15.93 -11.12
C GLY A 22 10.15 14.86 -10.79
N GLY A 23 10.56 13.66 -10.36
CA GLY A 23 9.63 12.57 -10.07
C GLY A 23 9.12 12.55 -8.63
N GLY A 24 9.90 13.06 -7.68
CA GLY A 24 9.62 12.88 -6.25
C GLY A 24 8.43 13.64 -5.71
N LEU A 25 7.49 12.93 -5.11
CA LEU A 25 6.44 13.56 -4.33
C LEU A 25 7.05 14.28 -3.12
N LYS A 26 6.68 15.55 -2.93
CA LYS A 26 7.19 16.38 -1.83
C LYS A 26 6.22 16.49 -0.67
N GLN A 27 4.92 16.43 -0.93
CA GLN A 27 3.89 16.61 0.09
C GLN A 27 2.88 15.47 0.01
N GLU A 28 2.23 15.19 1.13
CA GLU A 28 1.11 14.27 1.13
C GLU A 28 -0.02 14.81 0.24
N GLN A 29 -0.67 13.92 -0.49
CA GLN A 29 -1.84 14.22 -1.29
C GLN A 29 -3.00 13.34 -0.86
N ARG A 30 -4.19 13.93 -0.77
CA ARG A 30 -5.44 13.22 -0.46
C ARG A 30 -6.48 13.56 -1.51
N PHE A 31 -7.16 12.55 -1.99
CA PHE A 31 -8.27 12.70 -2.91
C PHE A 31 -9.22 11.52 -2.83
N THR A 32 -10.46 11.73 -3.24
CA THR A 32 -11.49 10.70 -3.28
C THR A 32 -11.94 10.50 -4.72
N ARG A 33 -12.20 9.26 -5.10
CA ARG A 33 -12.86 8.88 -6.35
C ARG A 33 -14.18 8.21 -6.02
N SER A 34 -15.24 8.59 -6.74
CA SER A 34 -16.46 7.78 -6.74
C SER A 34 -16.11 6.43 -7.37
N ALA A 35 -16.42 5.34 -6.66
CA ALA A 35 -16.49 4.04 -7.29
C ALA A 35 -17.87 3.98 -7.96
N LEU A 36 -17.91 3.69 -9.26
CA LEU A 36 -19.16 3.51 -10.02
C LEU A 36 -20.21 2.78 -9.16
N THR A 37 -21.47 3.23 -9.21
CA THR A 37 -22.64 2.77 -8.43
C THR A 37 -22.65 1.26 -8.18
N THR A 38 -21.90 0.82 -7.18
CA THR A 38 -21.78 -0.57 -6.75
C THR A 38 -22.22 -0.58 -5.31
N SER A 39 -23.45 -1.01 -5.09
CA SER A 39 -24.11 -0.96 -3.79
C SER A 39 -23.81 -2.17 -2.91
N GLY A 40 -22.94 -3.07 -3.36
CA GLY A 40 -22.68 -4.36 -2.72
C GLY A 40 -21.19 -4.61 -2.47
N ALA A 41 -20.91 -5.48 -1.49
CA ALA A 41 -19.57 -5.95 -1.19
C ALA A 41 -18.87 -6.48 -2.45
N LEU A 42 -17.57 -6.19 -2.57
CA LEU A 42 -16.78 -6.59 -3.73
C LEU A 42 -15.68 -7.56 -3.33
N THR A 43 -15.35 -8.48 -4.23
CA THR A 43 -14.15 -9.31 -4.10
C THR A 43 -12.90 -8.47 -4.30
N LEU A 44 -11.77 -8.96 -3.77
CA LEU A 44 -10.49 -8.27 -3.94
C LEU A 44 -10.12 -8.02 -5.41
N GLY A 45 -10.40 -8.96 -6.30
CA GLY A 45 -10.09 -8.80 -7.73
C GLY A 45 -10.80 -7.59 -8.36
N ALA A 46 -12.08 -7.38 -8.01
CA ALA A 46 -12.85 -6.24 -8.49
C ALA A 46 -12.31 -4.91 -7.94
N VAL A 47 -12.01 -4.84 -6.63
CA VAL A 47 -11.45 -3.62 -6.03
C VAL A 47 -10.04 -3.34 -6.54
N TYR A 48 -9.22 -4.37 -6.73
CA TYR A 48 -7.89 -4.22 -7.27
C TYR A 48 -7.92 -3.60 -8.66
N ALA A 49 -8.82 -4.02 -9.55
CA ALA A 49 -8.95 -3.43 -10.88
C ALA A 49 -9.22 -1.92 -10.82
N LEU A 50 -10.08 -1.48 -9.89
CA LEU A 50 -10.39 -0.06 -9.68
C LEU A 50 -9.16 0.71 -9.14
N CYS A 51 -8.52 0.19 -8.09
CA CYS A 51 -7.40 0.85 -7.44
C CYS A 51 -6.11 0.82 -8.27
N GLN A 52 -5.94 -0.21 -9.09
CA GLN A 52 -4.80 -0.34 -10.00
C GLN A 52 -4.80 0.76 -11.05
N ASN A 53 -5.97 1.13 -11.60
CA ASN A 53 -6.08 2.25 -12.53
C ASN A 53 -5.67 3.57 -11.85
N ILE A 54 -6.13 3.81 -10.63
CA ILE A 54 -5.75 4.99 -9.85
C ILE A 54 -4.23 5.02 -9.60
N ALA A 55 -3.65 3.88 -9.23
CA ALA A 55 -2.22 3.77 -9.01
C ALA A 55 -1.42 4.03 -10.32
N GLN A 56 -1.96 3.59 -11.45
CA GLN A 56 -1.36 3.79 -12.79
C GLN A 56 -1.44 5.24 -13.28
N ASP A 57 -2.50 5.97 -12.93
CA ASP A 57 -2.62 7.41 -13.20
C ASP A 57 -1.52 8.21 -12.49
N LEU A 58 -1.07 7.73 -11.32
CA LEU A 58 0.03 8.32 -10.58
C LEU A 58 1.40 7.86 -11.12
N GLU A 59 1.57 6.57 -11.37
CA GLU A 59 2.83 6.03 -11.85
C GLU A 59 2.64 4.80 -12.75
N ALA A 60 3.37 4.73 -13.87
CA ALA A 60 3.23 3.64 -14.83
C ALA A 60 3.49 2.21 -14.28
N GLN A 61 4.28 2.07 -13.21
CA GLN A 61 4.63 0.77 -12.63
C GLN A 61 4.46 0.77 -11.10
N PRO A 62 3.22 0.92 -10.61
CA PRO A 62 2.96 0.85 -9.19
C PRO A 62 3.17 -0.59 -8.71
N ARG A 63 3.61 -0.75 -7.47
CA ARG A 63 3.89 -2.06 -6.86
C ARG A 63 2.95 -2.25 -5.69
N LEU A 64 1.92 -3.07 -5.85
CA LEU A 64 1.09 -3.44 -4.71
C LEU A 64 1.92 -4.27 -3.72
N THR A 65 1.96 -3.89 -2.46
CA THR A 65 2.76 -4.56 -1.41
C THR A 65 1.90 -5.22 -0.35
N MET A 66 0.68 -4.73 -0.15
CA MET A 66 -0.25 -5.27 0.83
C MET A 66 -1.70 -4.99 0.44
N VAL A 67 -2.58 -5.87 0.88
CA VAL A 67 -4.03 -5.75 0.78
C VAL A 67 -4.65 -6.19 2.10
N ALA A 68 -5.68 -5.49 2.56
CA ALA A 68 -6.40 -5.84 3.78
C ALA A 68 -7.92 -5.66 3.62
N ALA A 69 -8.68 -6.58 4.17
CA ALA A 69 -10.09 -6.43 4.50
C ALA A 69 -10.18 -6.42 6.04
N PRO A 70 -10.15 -5.24 6.67
CA PRO A 70 -10.06 -5.13 8.13
C PRO A 70 -11.30 -5.65 8.85
N GLU A 71 -12.46 -5.61 8.18
CA GLU A 71 -13.75 -6.09 8.67
C GLU A 71 -14.07 -7.52 8.19
N GLY A 72 -13.08 -8.19 7.58
CA GLY A 72 -13.23 -9.54 7.06
C GLY A 72 -13.96 -9.58 5.72
N THR A 73 -14.31 -10.79 5.30
CA THR A 73 -15.03 -11.05 4.05
C THR A 73 -16.26 -11.91 4.31
N ASP A 74 -17.26 -11.83 3.43
CA ASP A 74 -18.35 -12.78 3.40
C ASP A 74 -17.89 -14.17 2.90
N ARG A 75 -18.83 -15.13 2.84
CA ARG A 75 -18.59 -16.50 2.38
C ARG A 75 -18.11 -16.61 0.92
N PHE A 76 -18.22 -15.55 0.13
CA PHE A 76 -17.79 -15.49 -1.26
C PHE A 76 -16.47 -14.71 -1.42
N GLY A 77 -15.81 -14.35 -0.32
CA GLY A 77 -14.57 -13.57 -0.33
C GLY A 77 -14.79 -12.08 -0.64
N ALA A 78 -16.03 -11.59 -0.62
CA ALA A 78 -16.33 -10.18 -0.82
C ALA A 78 -16.28 -9.41 0.51
N ALA A 79 -15.78 -8.19 0.50
CA ALA A 79 -15.78 -7.31 1.68
C ALA A 79 -16.48 -6.00 1.36
N ARG A 80 -16.95 -5.32 2.40
CA ARG A 80 -17.48 -3.94 2.33
C ARG A 80 -16.39 -2.87 2.42
N ARG A 81 -15.18 -3.29 2.83
CA ARG A 81 -14.01 -2.44 2.93
C ARG A 81 -12.76 -3.21 2.51
N TRP A 82 -11.97 -2.59 1.63
CA TRP A 82 -10.67 -3.07 1.20
C TRP A 82 -9.66 -1.93 1.24
N GLU A 83 -8.47 -2.22 1.76
CA GLU A 83 -7.34 -1.30 1.80
C GLU A 83 -6.21 -1.89 0.95
N LEU A 84 -5.75 -1.12 -0.04
CA LEU A 84 -4.71 -1.50 -0.98
C LEU A 84 -3.52 -0.57 -0.82
N PHE A 85 -2.34 -1.14 -0.62
CA PHE A 85 -1.11 -0.40 -0.39
C PHE A 85 -0.16 -0.61 -1.55
N PHE A 86 0.20 0.49 -2.22
CA PHE A 86 1.12 0.50 -3.33
C PHE A 86 2.37 1.28 -2.97
N HIS A 87 3.51 0.81 -3.44
CA HIS A 87 4.68 1.64 -3.63
C HIS A 87 4.65 2.26 -5.02
N LEU A 88 5.03 3.53 -5.09
CA LEU A 88 5.24 4.31 -6.32
C LEU A 88 6.76 4.56 -6.46
N PRO A 89 7.52 3.62 -7.07
CA PRO A 89 8.98 3.68 -7.15
C PRO A 89 9.57 5.00 -7.65
N ARG A 90 9.04 5.57 -8.73
CA ARG A 90 9.54 6.81 -9.34
C ARG A 90 9.09 8.03 -8.55
N GLN A 91 7.85 8.03 -8.07
CA GLN A 91 7.34 9.10 -7.21
C GLN A 91 7.99 9.11 -5.82
N ARG A 92 8.62 8.00 -5.43
CA ARG A 92 9.17 7.77 -4.08
C ARG A 92 8.11 8.07 -3.03
N ALA A 93 6.99 7.37 -3.18
CA ALA A 93 5.83 7.53 -2.35
C ALA A 93 5.15 6.19 -2.13
N THR A 94 4.29 6.17 -1.12
CA THR A 94 3.33 5.10 -0.90
C THR A 94 1.93 5.63 -1.22
N LEU A 95 1.10 4.81 -1.84
CA LEU A 95 -0.30 5.09 -2.08
C LEU A 95 -1.12 4.09 -1.28
N GLU A 96 -2.04 4.60 -0.48
CA GLU A 96 -3.09 3.83 0.17
C GLU A 96 -4.41 4.13 -0.54
N CYS A 97 -5.09 3.09 -1.00
CA CYS A 97 -6.46 3.18 -1.54
C CYS A 97 -7.39 2.42 -0.62
N ALA A 98 -8.29 3.12 0.05
CA ALA A 98 -9.36 2.54 0.86
C ALA A 98 -10.67 2.59 0.06
N TRP A 99 -11.09 1.44 -0.47
CA TRP A 99 -12.41 1.27 -1.04
C TRP A 99 -13.39 0.88 0.07
N MET A 100 -14.53 1.56 0.14
CA MET A 100 -15.54 1.31 1.17
C MET A 100 -16.95 1.73 0.73
N ILE A 101 -17.96 1.08 1.30
CA ILE A 101 -19.39 1.39 1.12
C ILE A 101 -19.89 2.14 2.35
N PHE A 102 -20.62 3.25 2.13
CA PHE A 102 -21.29 3.99 3.21
C PHE A 102 -22.75 3.57 3.30
N GLU A 103 -23.21 3.28 4.52
CA GLU A 103 -24.60 2.89 4.76
C GLU A 103 -25.54 4.10 4.87
N ASP A 104 -25.01 5.28 5.19
CA ASP A 104 -25.83 6.42 5.65
C ASP A 104 -26.49 7.25 4.53
N ASP A 105 -26.17 7.08 3.25
CA ASP A 105 -26.83 7.84 2.18
C ASP A 105 -26.70 7.18 0.80
N GLN A 106 -27.59 6.23 0.46
CA GLN A 106 -27.73 5.63 -0.89
C GLN A 106 -26.78 4.46 -1.29
N GLN A 107 -26.07 3.83 -0.35
CA GLN A 107 -25.13 2.73 -0.66
C GLN A 107 -24.09 3.14 -1.73
N GLU A 108 -23.52 4.34 -1.60
CA GLU A 108 -22.45 4.79 -2.47
C GLU A 108 -21.12 4.18 -2.05
N ALA A 109 -20.43 3.59 -3.03
CA ALA A 109 -19.05 3.16 -2.87
C ALA A 109 -18.09 4.30 -3.23
N ARG A 110 -17.02 4.46 -2.46
CA ARG A 110 -15.95 5.41 -2.77
C ARG A 110 -14.58 4.81 -2.55
N ILE A 111 -13.58 5.42 -3.17
CA ILE A 111 -12.17 5.11 -2.95
C ILE A 111 -11.51 6.36 -2.40
N ASP A 112 -11.10 6.31 -1.14
CA ASP A 112 -10.26 7.33 -0.53
C ASP A 112 -8.79 6.99 -0.77
N CYS A 113 -8.04 7.94 -1.31
CA CYS A 113 -6.64 7.77 -1.66
C CYS A 113 -5.76 8.71 -0.85
N VAL A 114 -4.69 8.16 -0.28
CA VAL A 114 -3.65 8.94 0.41
C VAL A 114 -2.29 8.59 -0.19
N VAL A 115 -1.63 9.58 -0.78
CA VAL A 115 -0.27 9.43 -1.33
C VAL A 115 0.72 10.09 -0.39
N ARG A 116 1.56 9.29 0.27
CA ARG A 116 2.55 9.77 1.25
C ARG A 116 3.95 9.70 0.69
N PRO A 117 4.70 10.82 0.64
CA PRO A 117 6.07 10.81 0.13
C PRO A 117 7.02 10.10 1.08
N PHE A 118 8.10 9.54 0.53
CA PHE A 118 9.22 9.01 1.30
C PHE A 118 10.45 9.95 1.24
N PRO A 119 11.02 10.31 2.40
CA PRO A 119 10.43 10.19 3.73
C PRO A 119 9.23 11.15 3.90
N PRO A 120 8.39 10.95 4.94
CA PRO A 120 7.26 11.85 5.25
C PRO A 120 7.69 13.31 5.36
N ALA A 121 6.75 14.24 5.12
CA ALA A 121 7.02 15.67 5.01
C ALA A 121 7.67 16.28 6.27
N ASP A 122 7.33 15.76 7.43
CA ASP A 122 7.78 16.17 8.76
C ASP A 122 8.96 15.34 9.30
N SER A 123 9.45 14.37 8.52
CA SER A 123 10.48 13.44 8.95
C SER A 123 11.82 14.13 9.29
N PRO A 124 12.51 13.70 10.38
CA PRO A 124 13.87 14.15 10.68
C PRO A 124 14.85 13.98 9.52
N LEU A 125 14.65 12.97 8.66
CA LEU A 125 15.49 12.72 7.50
C LEU A 125 15.45 13.87 6.49
N ARG A 126 14.31 14.55 6.32
CA ARG A 126 14.21 15.73 5.45
C ARG A 126 15.00 16.89 6.00
N LYS A 127 14.87 17.15 7.31
CA LYS A 127 15.63 18.20 8.00
C LYS A 127 17.14 17.97 7.86
N LEU A 128 17.60 16.73 7.90
CA LEU A 128 19.01 16.40 7.67
C LEU A 128 19.48 16.72 6.24
N VAL A 129 18.65 16.48 5.22
CA VAL A 129 18.96 16.85 3.84
C VAL A 129 18.97 18.36 3.63
N GLU A 130 17.99 19.08 4.19
CA GLU A 130 17.90 20.54 4.16
C GLU A 130 19.09 21.21 4.86
N GLN A 131 19.59 20.60 5.94
CA GLN A 131 20.78 21.05 6.66
C GLN A 131 22.09 20.64 5.96
N GLY A 132 22.04 19.87 4.87
CA GLY A 132 23.23 19.34 4.19
C GLY A 132 23.97 18.25 4.97
N LYS A 133 23.36 17.71 6.03
CA LYS A 133 23.92 16.61 6.83
C LYS A 133 23.73 15.25 6.14
N LEU A 134 22.78 15.16 5.23
CA LEU A 134 22.50 13.99 4.40
C LEU A 134 22.41 14.41 2.93
N LEU A 135 22.92 13.58 2.02
CA LEU A 135 22.77 13.79 0.59
C LEU A 135 21.41 13.26 0.12
N ARG A 136 20.81 13.94 -0.85
CA ARG A 136 19.53 13.50 -1.44
C ARG A 136 19.65 12.12 -2.11
N ARG A 137 20.77 11.78 -2.75
CA ARG A 137 21.04 10.40 -3.22
C ARG A 137 20.97 9.33 -2.14
N GLN A 138 21.34 9.66 -0.90
CA GLN A 138 21.24 8.71 0.21
C GLN A 138 19.77 8.43 0.55
N LEU A 139 18.89 9.43 0.51
CA LEU A 139 17.44 9.19 0.63
C LEU A 139 16.89 8.31 -0.49
N GLN A 140 17.36 8.50 -1.73
CA GLN A 140 16.97 7.64 -2.84
C GLN A 140 17.45 6.20 -2.62
N GLY A 141 18.65 6.02 -2.07
CA GLY A 141 19.16 4.72 -1.62
C GLY A 141 18.26 4.09 -0.57
N MET A 142 17.88 4.84 0.47
CA MET A 142 16.97 4.38 1.52
C MET A 142 15.61 3.95 0.94
N TRP A 143 15.05 4.72 0.00
CA TRP A 143 13.81 4.32 -0.67
C TRP A 143 13.95 3.00 -1.42
N ARG A 144 15.07 2.78 -2.12
CA ARG A 144 15.34 1.50 -2.80
C ARG A 144 15.44 0.34 -1.82
N GLU A 145 15.97 0.55 -0.61
CA GLU A 145 15.95 -0.47 0.44
C GLU A 145 14.52 -0.76 0.93
N GLU A 146 13.70 0.27 1.16
CA GLU A 146 12.29 0.08 1.52
C GLU A 146 11.52 -0.71 0.45
N LEU A 147 11.77 -0.43 -0.84
CA LEU A 147 11.21 -1.21 -1.94
C LEU A 147 11.66 -2.69 -1.95
N ARG A 148 12.82 -3.02 -1.37
CA ARG A 148 13.30 -4.40 -1.27
C ARG A 148 12.74 -5.12 -0.05
N LYS A 149 12.56 -4.41 1.07
CA LYS A 149 11.94 -4.94 2.29
C LYS A 149 10.48 -5.30 2.09
N HIS A 150 9.80 -4.58 1.20
CA HIS A 150 8.40 -4.80 0.86
C HIS A 150 8.26 -5.14 -0.63
N PRO A 151 8.50 -6.40 -1.01
CA PRO A 151 8.31 -6.86 -2.38
C PRO A 151 6.86 -6.68 -2.85
N ALA A 152 6.68 -6.57 -4.16
CA ALA A 152 5.35 -6.49 -4.74
C ALA A 152 4.65 -7.86 -4.68
N LEU A 153 3.38 -7.88 -4.29
CA LEU A 153 2.53 -9.07 -4.34
C LEU A 153 2.44 -9.60 -5.78
N PRO A 154 2.52 -10.94 -5.98
CA PRO A 154 2.44 -11.54 -7.30
C PRO A 154 1.02 -11.44 -7.83
N LYS A 155 0.85 -11.17 -9.12
CA LYS A 155 -0.44 -10.88 -9.78
C LYS A 155 -1.53 -11.96 -9.68
N HIS A 156 -1.35 -13.07 -8.99
CA HIS A 156 -2.41 -14.07 -8.78
C HIS A 156 -3.00 -14.02 -7.36
N PHE A 157 -2.66 -12.99 -6.58
CA PHE A 157 -3.12 -12.83 -5.20
C PHE A 157 -4.61 -12.50 -5.06
N TYR A 158 -5.33 -12.21 -6.15
CA TYR A 158 -6.68 -11.61 -6.11
C TYR A 158 -7.81 -12.55 -5.63
N ASN A 159 -7.57 -13.86 -5.52
CA ASN A 159 -8.59 -14.88 -5.24
C ASN A 159 -8.87 -15.02 -3.74
N SER A 160 -9.44 -13.97 -3.14
CA SER A 160 -9.84 -13.92 -1.72
C SER A 160 -10.80 -15.05 -1.32
N ASP A 161 -11.67 -15.47 -2.23
CA ASP A 161 -12.57 -16.63 -2.10
C ASP A 161 -11.80 -17.96 -1.97
N ALA A 162 -10.79 -18.17 -2.82
CA ALA A 162 -9.95 -19.36 -2.77
C ALA A 162 -9.11 -19.42 -1.47
N ALA A 163 -8.67 -18.26 -0.98
CA ALA A 163 -7.99 -18.16 0.31
C ALA A 163 -8.95 -18.50 1.46
N LEU A 164 -10.16 -17.95 1.46
CA LEU A 164 -11.18 -18.20 2.48
C LEU A 164 -11.53 -19.68 2.58
N ASN A 165 -11.71 -20.36 1.44
CA ASN A 165 -11.99 -21.79 1.42
C ASN A 165 -10.91 -22.63 2.13
N LYS A 166 -9.64 -22.23 2.00
CA LYS A 166 -8.53 -22.89 2.70
C LYS A 166 -8.54 -22.62 4.20
N PHE A 167 -8.92 -21.42 4.63
CA PHE A 167 -9.09 -21.12 6.05
C PHE A 167 -10.24 -21.91 6.67
N VAL A 168 -11.35 -22.07 5.95
CA VAL A 168 -12.46 -22.94 6.38
C VAL A 168 -12.00 -24.39 6.55
N GLN A 169 -11.17 -24.89 5.63
CA GLN A 169 -10.55 -26.23 5.77
C GLN A 169 -9.59 -26.33 6.97
N GLN A 170 -8.98 -25.22 7.39
CA GLN A 170 -8.18 -25.13 8.63
C GLN A 170 -9.03 -24.96 9.90
N GLY A 171 -10.37 -24.93 9.77
CA GLY A 171 -11.30 -24.85 10.90
C GLY A 171 -11.76 -23.44 11.27
N LEU A 172 -11.67 -22.47 10.37
CA LEU A 172 -12.37 -21.18 10.50
C LEU A 172 -13.88 -21.36 10.31
N ASP A 173 -14.70 -20.80 11.19
CA ASP A 173 -16.14 -20.63 10.96
C ASP A 173 -16.47 -19.15 10.62
N PRO A 174 -16.51 -18.75 9.33
CA PRO A 174 -16.70 -17.36 8.94
C PRO A 174 -18.09 -16.82 9.27
N ALA A 175 -19.04 -17.67 9.68
CA ALA A 175 -20.36 -17.24 10.12
C ALA A 175 -20.41 -16.87 11.61
N LYS A 176 -19.39 -17.26 12.39
CA LYS A 176 -19.36 -17.07 13.85
C LYS A 176 -18.17 -16.26 14.35
N GLU A 177 -17.14 -16.12 13.53
CA GLU A 177 -15.90 -15.45 13.91
C GLU A 177 -15.76 -14.11 13.18
N GLU A 178 -15.50 -13.05 13.93
CA GLU A 178 -14.99 -11.80 13.37
C GLU A 178 -13.49 -11.97 13.06
N PHE A 179 -13.08 -11.56 11.87
CA PHE A 179 -11.70 -11.64 11.44
C PHE A 179 -11.30 -10.48 10.55
N SER A 180 -9.99 -10.23 10.48
CA SER A 180 -9.40 -9.45 9.39
C SER A 180 -8.68 -10.39 8.43
N LEU A 181 -8.72 -10.05 7.15
CA LEU A 181 -8.01 -10.79 6.10
C LEU A 181 -6.96 -9.87 5.48
N THR A 182 -5.72 -10.33 5.39
CA THR A 182 -4.60 -9.56 4.82
C THR A 182 -3.80 -10.42 3.86
N ALA A 183 -3.40 -9.87 2.72
CA ALA A 183 -2.38 -10.48 1.86
C ALA A 183 -1.10 -9.62 1.91
N LYS A 184 0.02 -10.25 2.25
CA LYS A 184 1.32 -9.58 2.44
C LYS A 184 2.48 -10.56 2.23
N TYR A 185 3.69 -10.03 2.16
CA TYR A 185 4.88 -10.84 2.35
C TYR A 185 5.16 -11.05 3.85
N ASP A 186 5.47 -12.30 4.22
CA ASP A 186 6.04 -12.66 5.51
C ASP A 186 7.25 -13.57 5.27
N ASN A 187 8.40 -13.23 5.86
CA ASN A 187 9.64 -14.00 5.80
C ASN A 187 9.98 -14.61 4.40
N ARG A 188 9.79 -13.80 3.34
CA ARG A 188 10.04 -14.08 1.90
C ARG A 188 8.97 -14.84 1.14
N ALA A 189 7.86 -15.23 1.75
CA ALA A 189 6.71 -15.80 1.04
C ALA A 189 5.56 -14.80 0.98
N ALA A 190 4.89 -14.71 -0.16
CA ALA A 190 3.63 -14.02 -0.26
C ALA A 190 2.52 -14.95 0.27
N LEU A 191 1.73 -14.44 1.20
CA LEU A 191 0.72 -15.23 1.89
C LEU A 191 -0.52 -14.42 2.24
N TRP A 192 -1.61 -15.15 2.39
CA TRP A 192 -2.81 -14.71 3.07
C TRP A 192 -2.68 -14.98 4.56
N VAL A 193 -2.96 -13.96 5.38
CA VAL A 193 -3.11 -14.05 6.82
C VAL A 193 -4.55 -13.73 7.14
N LEU A 194 -5.20 -14.61 7.90
CA LEU A 194 -6.49 -14.32 8.51
C LEU A 194 -6.29 -14.30 10.02
N GLN A 195 -6.75 -13.23 10.66
CA GLN A 195 -6.59 -13.04 12.10
C GLN A 195 -7.96 -12.85 12.75
N THR A 196 -8.32 -13.78 13.64
CA THR A 196 -9.46 -13.69 14.55
C THR A 196 -8.99 -13.16 15.90
N ARG A 197 -9.89 -13.07 16.88
CA ARG A 197 -9.52 -12.67 18.26
C ARG A 197 -8.52 -13.63 18.90
N ASP A 198 -8.66 -14.92 18.62
CA ASP A 198 -7.94 -15.98 19.35
C ASP A 198 -6.95 -16.75 18.48
N LYS A 199 -7.02 -16.61 17.14
CA LYS A 199 -6.24 -17.42 16.21
C LYS A 199 -5.75 -16.62 15.01
N THR A 200 -4.60 -17.04 14.50
CA THR A 200 -4.06 -16.58 13.23
C THR A 200 -3.90 -17.77 12.31
N TYR A 201 -4.46 -17.65 11.10
CA TYR A 201 -4.36 -18.61 10.04
C TYR A 201 -3.48 -18.06 8.93
N GLN A 202 -2.74 -18.94 8.26
CA GLN A 202 -1.86 -18.56 7.17
C GLN A 202 -2.00 -19.52 6.00
N VAL A 203 -2.08 -18.95 4.80
CA VAL A 203 -2.17 -19.70 3.54
C VAL A 203 -1.18 -19.07 2.56
N PRO A 204 -0.13 -19.78 2.13
CA PRO A 204 0.78 -19.28 1.12
C PRO A 204 0.05 -19.10 -0.22
N PHE A 205 0.50 -18.16 -1.03
CA PHE A 205 0.00 -18.07 -2.40
C PHE A 205 0.47 -19.29 -3.19
N GLU A 206 -0.47 -20.03 -3.75
CA GLU A 206 -0.12 -21.11 -4.67
C GLU A 206 0.40 -20.52 -5.97
N LEU A 207 1.61 -20.92 -6.34
CA LEU A 207 2.07 -20.82 -7.71
C LEU A 207 1.21 -21.80 -8.51
N GLN A 208 0.25 -21.30 -9.28
CA GLN A 208 -0.28 -22.10 -10.38
C GLN A 208 0.89 -22.33 -11.33
N MET A 209 1.40 -23.57 -11.35
CA MET A 209 2.30 -24.04 -12.40
C MET A 209 1.56 -24.17 -13.72
#